data_AF-E9DG70-F1
#
_entry.id   AF-E9DG70-F1
#
_cell.length_a   1.000
_cell.length_b   1.000
_cell.length_c   1.000
_cell.angle_alpha   90.00
_cell.angle_beta   90.00
_cell.angle_gamma   90.00
#
_symmetry.space_group_name_H-M   'P 1'
#
loop_
_entity.id
_entity.type
_entity.pdbx_description
1 polymer ?
#
loop_
_entity_poly.entity_id
_entity_poly.type
_entity_poly.pdbx_seq_one_letter_code
_entity_poly.pdbx_strand_id
1 'polypeptide(L)'
;GLTYCALGTLSFLDGIPKEKTGDIIPDLNIAACTPGSAEFESLIEWLAFRQTNVIQEDNESDDEEDGETAGREELDLPASTTRRPSLAKGAAFSIDEQISSLPVLLAASHWPSEQQNCAGFNGRTNKIADTCYCFWVTGSLAILNRLNVINADTNRRYLLDKTQHLIGGFGKGVDEFPDVLHSYLGLASLGLLGEPGIDPIDPVLCASQRTRQHLESLSWWKGSTSV
;
A
#
# COMPACT_ATOMS: atom_id res chain seq x y z
N GLY A 1 7.05 -3.80 -5.05
CA GLY A 1 8.32 -4.47 -5.38
C GLY A 1 8.64 -4.29 -6.85
N LEU A 2 8.27 -5.26 -7.70
CA LEU A 2 8.70 -5.27 -9.12
C LEU A 2 8.32 -4.01 -9.91
N THR A 3 7.11 -3.47 -9.70
CA THR A 3 6.67 -2.21 -10.33
C THR A 3 7.62 -1.06 -10.01
N TYR A 4 7.97 -0.88 -8.74
CA TYR A 4 8.95 0.13 -8.31
C TYR A 4 10.30 -0.07 -9.00
N CYS A 5 10.82 -1.30 -9.01
CA CYS A 5 12.12 -1.58 -9.61
C CYS A 5 12.12 -1.30 -11.13
N ALA A 6 11.04 -1.62 -11.82
CA ALA A 6 10.86 -1.28 -13.23
C ALA A 6 10.87 0.24 -13.43
N LEU A 7 10.05 0.99 -12.68
CA LEU A 7 9.99 2.45 -12.75
C LEU A 7 11.34 3.11 -12.41
N GLY A 8 12.04 2.63 -11.38
CA GLY A 8 13.38 3.11 -11.03
C GLY A 8 14.39 2.87 -12.15
N THR A 9 14.36 1.68 -12.76
CA THR A 9 15.21 1.35 -13.92
C THR A 9 14.92 2.30 -15.09
N LEU A 10 13.65 2.51 -15.42
CA LEU A 10 13.25 3.43 -16.48
C LEU A 10 13.67 4.87 -16.16
N SER A 11 13.56 5.30 -14.90
CA SER A 11 14.03 6.61 -14.48
C SER A 11 15.54 6.80 -14.63
N PHE A 12 16.34 5.75 -14.44
CA PHE A 12 17.79 5.80 -14.65
C PHE A 12 18.19 5.77 -16.13
N LEU A 13 17.37 5.18 -16.99
CA LEU A 13 17.58 5.12 -18.43
C LEU A 13 16.94 6.30 -19.18
N ASP A 14 16.51 7.34 -18.46
CA ASP A 14 15.76 8.49 -19.00
C ASP A 14 14.48 8.10 -19.78
N GLY A 15 13.89 6.95 -19.45
CA GLY A 15 12.65 6.42 -20.03
C GLY A 15 11.37 6.97 -19.40
N ILE A 16 11.46 7.89 -18.44
CA ILE A 16 10.31 8.59 -17.85
C ILE A 16 10.42 10.08 -18.22
N PRO A 17 9.41 10.67 -18.89
CA PRO A 17 9.45 12.06 -19.31
C PRO A 17 9.66 13.00 -18.12
N LYS A 18 10.81 13.70 -18.09
CA LYS A 18 11.04 14.82 -17.16
C LYS A 18 10.32 16.04 -17.73
N GLU A 19 9.56 16.76 -16.91
CA GLU A 19 8.72 17.90 -17.33
C GLU A 19 9.48 19.04 -18.07
N LYS A 20 10.83 19.02 -18.18
CA LYS A 20 11.62 20.15 -18.68
C LYS A 20 12.89 19.87 -19.51
N THR A 21 13.14 18.70 -20.06
CA THR A 21 14.34 18.52 -20.91
C THR A 21 14.02 17.84 -22.23
N GLY A 22 14.26 18.56 -23.33
CA GLY A 22 13.99 18.14 -24.72
C GLY A 22 14.89 17.03 -25.26
N ASP A 23 15.57 16.28 -24.38
CA ASP A 23 16.41 15.14 -24.72
C ASP A 23 15.70 13.86 -24.26
N ILE A 24 14.53 13.59 -24.86
CA ILE A 24 13.92 12.26 -24.77
C ILE A 24 14.76 11.37 -25.70
N ILE A 25 15.30 10.28 -25.18
CA ILE A 25 15.81 9.20 -26.05
C ILE A 25 14.61 8.74 -26.89
N PRO A 26 14.57 8.97 -28.21
CA PRO A 26 13.35 8.91 -29.02
C PRO A 26 12.62 7.56 -29.00
N ASP A 27 13.33 6.48 -28.63
CA ASP A 27 12.88 5.11 -28.82
C ASP A 27 12.31 4.42 -27.57
N LEU A 28 12.22 5.09 -26.43
CA LEU A 28 11.67 4.49 -25.19
C LEU A 28 10.41 5.22 -24.70
N ASN A 29 9.45 5.45 -25.59
CA ASN A 29 8.10 5.89 -25.18
C ASN A 29 7.34 4.71 -24.58
N ILE A 30 7.42 4.55 -23.26
CA ILE A 30 6.66 3.54 -22.54
C ILE A 30 5.34 4.15 -22.13
N ALA A 31 4.25 3.70 -22.77
CA ALA A 31 2.90 4.24 -22.54
C ALA A 31 2.56 4.33 -21.04
N ALA A 32 2.91 3.32 -20.24
CA ALA A 32 2.68 3.28 -18.79
C ALA A 32 3.41 4.38 -17.99
N CYS A 33 4.40 5.06 -18.57
CA CYS A 33 5.13 6.19 -17.98
C CYS A 33 4.76 7.54 -18.63
N THR A 34 3.82 7.56 -19.58
CA THR A 34 3.41 8.75 -20.32
C THR A 34 2.08 9.27 -19.78
N PRO A 35 2.05 10.41 -19.06
CA PRO A 35 0.81 10.97 -18.51
C PRO A 35 -0.29 11.13 -19.55
N GLY A 36 -1.51 10.72 -19.21
CA GLY A 36 -2.69 10.78 -20.10
C GLY A 36 -2.85 9.60 -21.06
N SER A 37 -1.91 8.65 -21.11
CA SER A 37 -2.14 7.36 -21.78
C SER A 37 -3.07 6.47 -20.94
N ALA A 38 -3.78 5.54 -21.60
CA ALA A 38 -4.64 4.60 -20.90
C ALA A 38 -3.85 3.70 -19.94
N GLU A 39 -2.63 3.31 -20.34
CA GLU A 39 -1.73 2.47 -19.56
C GLU A 39 -1.19 3.19 -18.32
N PHE A 40 -0.88 4.48 -18.43
CA PHE A 40 -0.44 5.30 -17.30
C PHE A 40 -1.57 5.43 -16.28
N GLU A 41 -2.77 5.81 -16.72
CA GLU A 41 -3.91 5.96 -15.81
C GLU A 41 -4.27 4.63 -15.15
N SER A 42 -4.25 3.52 -15.90
CA SER A 42 -4.44 2.17 -15.36
C SER A 42 -3.40 1.79 -14.31
N LEU A 43 -2.13 2.19 -14.51
CA LEU A 43 -1.06 1.96 -13.55
C LEU A 43 -1.27 2.78 -12.27
N ILE A 44 -1.65 4.06 -12.39
CA ILE A 44 -1.93 4.93 -11.24
C ILE A 44 -3.10 4.39 -10.44
N GLU A 45 -4.20 4.01 -11.10
CA GLU A 45 -5.36 3.40 -10.44
C GLU A 45 -4.97 2.10 -9.73
N TRP A 46 -4.21 1.24 -10.39
CA TRP A 46 -3.75 -0.02 -9.79
C TRP A 46 -2.88 0.21 -8.55
N LEU A 47 -1.97 1.20 -8.58
CA LEU A 47 -1.13 1.59 -7.44
C LEU A 47 -1.97 2.18 -6.31
N ALA A 48 -2.93 3.07 -6.61
CA ALA A 48 -3.83 3.66 -5.62
C ALA A 48 -4.67 2.57 -4.92
N PHE A 49 -5.16 1.58 -5.68
CA PHE A 49 -5.92 0.44 -5.17
C PHE A 49 -5.09 -0.57 -4.36
N ARG A 50 -3.81 -0.27 -4.07
CA ARG A 50 -3.00 -0.99 -3.08
C ARG A 50 -3.19 -0.45 -1.66
N GLN A 51 -3.69 0.78 -1.51
CA GLN A 51 -4.01 1.29 -0.17
C GLN A 51 -5.20 0.51 0.39
N THR A 52 -5.01 -0.08 1.58
CA THR A 52 -5.97 -1.02 2.16
C THR A 52 -6.09 -0.83 3.67
N ASN A 53 -7.31 -0.90 4.17
CA ASN A 53 -7.62 -0.97 5.60
C ASN A 53 -7.70 -2.41 6.12
N VAL A 54 -7.48 -3.41 5.25
CA VAL A 54 -7.37 -4.81 5.65
C VAL A 54 -6.00 -5.02 6.29
N ILE A 55 -5.98 -4.95 7.61
CA ILE A 55 -4.82 -5.09 8.48
C ILE A 55 -5.01 -6.38 9.31
N GLN A 56 -3.92 -6.99 9.76
CA GLN A 56 -4.01 -8.12 10.69
C GLN A 56 -4.72 -7.67 11.98
N GLU A 57 -5.70 -8.45 12.45
CA GLU A 57 -6.40 -8.15 13.69
C GLU A 57 -5.44 -8.34 14.88
N ASP A 58 -5.41 -7.33 15.76
CA ASP A 58 -4.68 -7.36 17.02
C ASP A 58 -5.17 -8.62 17.77
N ASN A 59 -4.30 -9.60 17.97
CA ASN A 59 -4.61 -10.68 18.91
C ASN A 59 -4.46 -10.02 20.28
N GLU A 60 -5.54 -9.44 20.81
CA GLU A 60 -5.60 -9.12 22.23
C GLU A 60 -5.17 -10.40 22.96
N SER A 61 -4.03 -10.33 23.64
CA SER A 61 -3.57 -11.40 24.49
C SER A 61 -4.64 -11.59 25.56
N ASP A 62 -5.44 -12.64 25.40
CA ASP A 62 -6.19 -13.25 26.50
C ASP A 62 -5.15 -13.74 27.52
N ASP A 63 -4.61 -12.81 28.31
CA ASP A 63 -3.96 -13.11 29.57
C ASP A 63 -5.06 -13.52 30.57
N GLU A 64 -5.72 -14.65 30.31
CA GLU A 64 -6.49 -15.35 31.33
C GLU A 64 -5.53 -16.28 32.09
N GLU A 65 -5.41 -15.99 33.39
CA GLU A 65 -4.61 -16.71 34.38
C GLU A 65 -4.85 -18.22 34.38
N ASP A 66 -3.77 -18.96 34.65
CA ASP A 66 -3.70 -20.41 34.83
C ASP A 66 -4.81 -20.98 35.75
N GLY A 67 -5.56 -21.96 35.23
CA GLY A 67 -6.44 -22.83 35.99
C GLY A 67 -6.62 -24.21 35.33
N GLU A 68 -6.09 -25.25 35.98
CA GLU A 68 -5.98 -26.63 35.48
C GLU A 68 -7.31 -27.33 35.11
N THR A 69 -7.29 -28.00 33.96
CA THR A 69 -7.97 -29.27 33.57
C THR A 69 -9.47 -29.47 33.89
N ALA A 70 -10.30 -29.63 32.84
CA ALA A 70 -11.11 -30.84 32.57
C ALA A 70 -12.10 -30.63 31.40
N GLY A 71 -12.27 -31.67 30.58
CA GLY A 71 -13.52 -31.92 29.84
C GLY A 71 -13.67 -31.25 28.48
N ARG A 72 -13.49 -32.03 27.42
CA ARG A 72 -14.12 -31.76 26.12
C ARG A 72 -15.64 -31.90 26.30
N GLU A 73 -16.38 -30.81 26.20
CA GLU A 73 -17.81 -30.84 25.90
C GLU A 73 -18.06 -30.05 24.61
N GLU A 74 -18.51 -30.79 23.61
CA GLU A 74 -18.97 -30.34 22.31
C GLU A 74 -20.33 -29.67 22.53
N LEU A 75 -20.39 -28.33 22.46
CA LEU A 75 -21.65 -27.60 22.57
C LEU A 75 -22.40 -27.65 21.23
N ASP A 76 -23.42 -28.50 21.21
CA ASP A 76 -24.43 -28.63 20.15
C ASP A 76 -25.10 -27.29 19.81
N LEU A 77 -24.89 -26.82 18.58
CA LEU A 77 -25.66 -25.73 17.98
C LEU A 77 -26.97 -26.28 17.40
N PRO A 78 -28.15 -25.71 17.74
CA PRO A 78 -29.43 -26.21 17.26
C PRO A 78 -29.59 -25.98 15.75
N ALA A 79 -30.10 -27.01 15.07
CA ALA A 79 -30.43 -27.00 13.65
C ALA A 79 -31.49 -25.93 13.32
N SER A 80 -31.05 -24.72 12.98
CA SER A 80 -31.91 -23.71 12.36
C SER A 80 -32.21 -24.12 10.93
N THR A 81 -33.44 -24.57 10.73
CA THR A 81 -34.03 -24.86 9.43
C THR A 81 -34.18 -23.56 8.64
N THR A 82 -33.16 -23.17 7.87
CA THR A 82 -33.34 -22.20 6.80
C THR A 82 -33.82 -22.94 5.56
N ARG A 83 -35.14 -22.96 5.38
CA ARG A 83 -35.79 -23.32 4.11
C ARG A 83 -35.12 -22.51 2.99
N ARG A 84 -34.46 -23.19 2.05
CA ARG A 84 -34.17 -22.63 0.73
C ARG A 84 -35.51 -22.19 0.11
N PRO A 85 -35.66 -20.94 -0.37
CA PRO A 85 -36.84 -20.59 -1.16
C PRO A 85 -36.82 -21.45 -2.43
N SER A 86 -37.88 -22.23 -2.65
CA SER A 86 -38.10 -22.89 -3.93
C SER A 86 -38.19 -21.82 -5.01
N LEU A 87 -37.39 -21.93 -6.08
CA LEU A 87 -37.53 -21.09 -7.26
C LEU A 87 -38.93 -21.30 -7.85
N ALA A 88 -39.81 -20.33 -7.60
CA ALA A 88 -41.06 -20.21 -8.33
C ALA A 88 -40.72 -19.79 -9.77
N LYS A 89 -41.17 -20.58 -10.74
CA LYS A 89 -41.22 -20.19 -12.15
C LYS A 89 -42.17 -18.99 -12.30
N GLY A 90 -41.65 -17.84 -12.74
CA GLY A 90 -42.49 -16.74 -13.24
C GLY A 90 -41.85 -15.36 -13.12
N ALA A 91 -41.73 -14.69 -14.27
CA ALA A 91 -41.24 -13.32 -14.54
C ALA A 91 -39.71 -13.14 -14.56
N ALA A 92 -39.19 -12.89 -15.76
CA ALA A 92 -37.84 -12.40 -15.97
C ALA A 92 -37.79 -10.93 -15.55
N PHE A 93 -37.40 -10.67 -14.31
CA PHE A 93 -37.02 -9.33 -13.88
C PHE A 93 -35.80 -8.87 -14.68
N SER A 94 -35.80 -7.61 -15.11
CA SER A 94 -34.58 -7.01 -15.69
C SER A 94 -33.47 -7.08 -14.65
N ILE A 95 -32.21 -7.23 -15.08
CA ILE A 95 -31.04 -7.16 -14.21
C ILE A 95 -31.08 -5.89 -13.33
N ASP A 96 -31.59 -4.78 -13.88
CA ASP A 96 -31.73 -3.52 -13.15
C ASP A 96 -32.74 -3.60 -11.99
N GLU A 97 -33.82 -4.36 -12.12
CA GLU A 97 -34.79 -4.59 -11.05
C GLU A 97 -34.22 -5.53 -9.97
N GLN A 98 -33.40 -6.50 -10.37
CA GLN A 98 -32.67 -7.35 -9.42
C GLN A 98 -31.64 -6.53 -8.63
N ILE A 99 -30.90 -5.62 -9.28
CA ILE A 99 -29.97 -4.71 -8.61
C ILE A 99 -30.73 -3.76 -7.67
N SER A 100 -31.86 -3.22 -8.11
CA SER A 100 -32.68 -2.28 -7.33
C SER A 100 -33.38 -2.94 -6.13
N SER A 101 -33.58 -4.26 -6.17
CA SER A 101 -34.21 -5.02 -5.08
C SER A 101 -33.19 -5.62 -4.09
N LEU A 102 -31.88 -5.51 -4.36
CA LEU A 102 -30.88 -5.83 -3.36
C LEU A 102 -31.03 -4.86 -2.19
N PRO A 103 -30.95 -5.34 -0.94
CA PRO A 103 -30.88 -4.46 0.21
C PRO A 103 -29.69 -3.53 0.00
N VAL A 104 -29.95 -2.22 0.04
CA VAL A 104 -28.89 -1.22 0.14
C VAL A 104 -28.13 -1.58 1.39
N LEU A 105 -26.94 -2.15 1.23
CA LEU A 105 -26.00 -2.28 2.33
C LEU A 105 -25.75 -0.84 2.76
N LEU A 106 -26.37 -0.42 3.87
CA LEU A 106 -25.97 0.79 4.58
C LEU A 106 -24.47 0.66 4.73
N ALA A 107 -23.74 1.47 3.96
CA ALA A 107 -22.28 1.44 3.91
C ALA A 107 -21.82 1.45 5.36
N ALA A 108 -21.21 0.33 5.77
CA ALA A 108 -20.92 -0.10 7.12
C ALA A 108 -20.87 1.06 8.15
N SER A 109 -22.02 1.48 8.67
CA SER A 109 -22.11 2.51 9.73
C SER A 109 -21.80 1.93 11.11
N HIS A 110 -21.39 0.67 11.15
CA HIS A 110 -21.07 -0.10 12.36
C HIS A 110 -19.68 -0.72 12.31
N TRP A 111 -18.84 -0.34 11.35
CA TRP A 111 -17.42 -0.69 11.38
C TRP A 111 -16.73 0.20 12.41
N PRO A 112 -15.89 -0.31 13.33
CA PRO A 112 -15.22 0.53 14.32
C PRO A 112 -14.47 1.65 13.61
N SER A 113 -14.77 2.90 13.98
CA SER A 113 -14.21 4.12 13.38
C SER A 113 -12.68 4.15 13.35
N GLU A 114 -12.02 3.31 14.15
CA GLU A 114 -10.56 3.19 14.21
C GLU A 114 -9.95 2.46 13.00
N GLN A 115 -10.59 1.44 12.43
CA GLN A 115 -10.09 0.77 11.22
C GLN A 115 -10.30 1.59 9.94
N GLN A 116 -11.30 2.49 9.91
CA GLN A 116 -11.42 3.49 8.84
C GLN A 116 -10.34 4.58 8.90
N ASN A 117 -9.60 4.62 9.99
CA ASN A 117 -8.59 5.61 10.30
C ASN A 117 -7.16 5.09 10.06
N CYS A 118 -6.96 3.84 9.67
CA CYS A 118 -5.62 3.30 9.49
C CYS A 118 -5.57 2.47 8.20
N ALA A 119 -4.65 2.81 7.29
CA ALA A 119 -4.52 2.10 6.03
C ALA A 119 -3.09 2.11 5.51
N GLY A 120 -2.47 0.94 5.47
CA GLY A 120 -1.18 0.71 4.81
C GLY A 120 -1.39 0.32 3.35
N PHE A 121 -0.39 -0.37 2.80
CA PHE A 121 -0.40 -0.83 1.41
C PHE A 121 -0.17 -2.34 1.32
N ASN A 122 -0.79 -2.98 0.32
CA ASN A 122 -0.49 -4.36 -0.03
C ASN A 122 0.31 -4.45 -1.33
N GLY A 123 0.98 -5.60 -1.53
CA GLY A 123 1.72 -5.85 -2.77
C GLY A 123 0.89 -6.32 -3.95
N ARG A 124 -0.29 -6.88 -3.67
CA ARG A 124 -1.20 -7.48 -4.63
C ARG A 124 -2.59 -7.60 -4.04
N THR A 125 -3.57 -7.68 -4.93
CA THR A 125 -5.00 -7.75 -4.58
C THR A 125 -5.26 -8.95 -3.65
N ASN A 126 -6.20 -8.76 -2.72
CA ASN A 126 -6.59 -9.75 -1.71
C ASN A 126 -5.46 -10.14 -0.73
N LYS A 127 -4.52 -9.23 -0.46
CA LYS A 127 -3.54 -9.38 0.62
C LYS A 127 -3.69 -8.23 1.61
N ILE A 128 -3.34 -8.52 2.85
CA ILE A 128 -3.29 -7.55 3.95
C ILE A 128 -2.20 -6.50 3.71
N ALA A 129 -2.31 -5.39 4.43
CA ALA A 129 -1.27 -4.37 4.47
C ALA A 129 0.07 -4.93 4.98
N ASP A 130 1.17 -4.36 4.48
CA ASP A 130 2.53 -4.71 4.85
C ASP A 130 3.41 -3.45 4.75
N THR A 131 4.18 -3.18 5.80
CA THR A 131 5.03 -1.99 5.97
C THR A 131 5.92 -1.73 4.75
N CYS A 132 6.50 -2.77 4.13
CA CYS A 132 7.43 -2.53 3.02
C CYS A 132 6.72 -1.93 1.79
N TYR A 133 5.44 -2.24 1.60
CA TYR A 133 4.66 -1.70 0.49
C TYR A 133 4.26 -0.24 0.70
N CYS A 134 4.32 0.26 1.93
CA CYS A 134 4.16 1.68 2.22
C CYS A 134 5.23 2.49 1.49
N PHE A 135 6.45 1.97 1.31
CA PHE A 135 7.43 2.56 0.40
C PHE A 135 7.29 2.07 -1.04
N TRP A 136 7.15 0.76 -1.30
CA TRP A 136 7.16 0.29 -2.69
C TRP A 136 6.06 0.92 -3.55
N VAL A 137 4.88 1.18 -2.97
CA VAL A 137 3.77 1.83 -3.68
C VAL A 137 3.96 3.34 -3.74
N THR A 138 4.20 4.00 -2.60
CA THR A 138 4.35 5.47 -2.59
C THR A 138 5.59 5.91 -3.36
N GLY A 139 6.70 5.17 -3.29
CA GLY A 139 7.90 5.37 -4.11
C GLY A 139 7.59 5.27 -5.61
N SER A 140 6.79 4.27 -6.02
CA SER A 140 6.34 4.16 -7.42
C SER A 140 5.52 5.39 -7.85
N LEU A 141 4.56 5.80 -7.01
CA LEU A 141 3.74 6.98 -7.26
C LEU A 141 4.57 8.27 -7.26
N ALA A 142 5.61 8.36 -6.43
CA ALA A 142 6.51 9.50 -6.38
C ALA A 142 7.38 9.61 -7.63
N ILE A 143 7.92 8.50 -8.14
CA ILE A 143 8.62 8.46 -9.44
C ILE A 143 7.70 8.99 -10.56
N LEU A 144 6.41 8.65 -10.50
CA LEU A 144 5.41 9.08 -11.48
C LEU A 144 4.78 10.45 -11.19
N ASN A 145 5.22 11.16 -10.15
CA ASN A 145 4.65 12.44 -9.70
C ASN A 145 3.13 12.38 -9.45
N ARG A 146 2.67 11.35 -8.73
CA ARG A 146 1.25 11.07 -8.44
C ARG A 146 0.97 10.67 -6.98
N LEU A 147 1.76 11.17 -6.02
CA LEU A 147 1.49 10.91 -4.59
C LEU A 147 0.13 11.44 -4.12
N ASN A 148 -0.47 12.40 -4.82
CA ASN A 148 -1.74 13.03 -4.45
C ASN A 148 -2.97 12.11 -4.59
N VAL A 149 -2.82 10.88 -5.11
CA VAL A 149 -3.92 9.92 -5.29
C VAL A 149 -4.10 8.97 -4.09
N ILE A 150 -3.25 9.07 -3.08
CA ILE A 150 -3.33 8.25 -1.86
C ILE A 150 -3.56 9.11 -0.63
N ASN A 151 -4.06 8.51 0.44
CA ASN A 151 -4.21 9.17 1.73
C ASN A 151 -2.93 9.00 2.56
N ALA A 152 -2.15 10.07 2.69
CA ALA A 152 -0.88 10.04 3.43
C ALA A 152 -1.10 9.87 4.94
N ASP A 153 -2.18 10.43 5.50
CA ASP A 153 -2.45 10.41 6.94
C ASP A 153 -2.81 9.01 7.46
N THR A 154 -3.57 8.24 6.69
CA THR A 154 -3.89 6.85 7.03
C THR A 154 -2.67 5.93 6.91
N ASN A 155 -1.78 6.20 5.96
CA ASN A 155 -0.50 5.49 5.83
C ASN A 155 0.45 5.83 6.99
N ARG A 156 0.53 7.11 7.37
CA ARG A 156 1.32 7.56 8.52
C ARG A 156 0.87 6.85 9.80
N ARG A 157 -0.44 6.82 10.05
CA ARG A 157 -1.01 6.11 11.21
C ARG A 157 -0.74 4.61 11.17
N TYR A 158 -0.82 3.98 10.00
CA TYR A 158 -0.44 2.57 9.86
C TYR A 158 1.02 2.31 10.28
N LEU A 159 1.94 3.15 9.83
CA LEU A 159 3.35 2.97 10.18
C LEU A 159 3.61 3.24 11.67
N LEU A 160 3.12 4.36 12.20
CA LEU A 160 3.45 4.81 13.56
C LEU A 160 2.62 4.14 14.66
N ASP A 161 1.34 3.91 14.40
CA ASP A 161 0.41 3.43 15.44
C ASP A 161 0.26 1.90 15.40
N LYS A 162 0.53 1.26 14.24
CA LYS A 162 0.28 -0.18 14.05
C LYS A 162 1.50 -1.03 13.81
N THR A 163 2.55 -0.54 13.14
CA THR A 163 3.72 -1.38 12.82
C THR A 163 5.02 -0.95 13.48
N GLN A 164 5.05 0.20 14.15
CA GLN A 164 6.19 0.61 14.97
C GLN A 164 6.28 -0.24 16.23
N HIS A 165 7.47 -0.79 16.50
CA HIS A 165 7.66 -1.68 17.64
C HIS A 165 8.26 -0.95 18.85
N LEU A 166 7.96 -1.43 20.07
CA LEU A 166 8.42 -0.85 21.34
C LEU A 166 9.95 -0.73 21.44
N ILE A 167 10.69 -1.71 20.92
CA ILE A 167 12.18 -1.70 20.92
C ILE A 167 12.78 -0.77 19.86
N GLY A 168 11.94 -0.09 19.07
CA GLY A 168 12.31 0.66 17.88
C GLY A 168 12.24 -0.19 16.60
N GLY A 169 12.27 0.51 15.46
CA GLY A 169 12.07 -0.11 14.15
C GLY A 169 10.60 -0.38 13.84
N PHE A 170 10.37 -1.02 12.69
CA PHE A 170 9.04 -1.37 12.19
C PHE A 170 8.99 -2.85 11.84
N GLY A 171 7.91 -3.51 12.23
CA GLY A 171 7.54 -4.85 11.80
C GLY A 171 6.86 -4.84 10.43
N LYS A 172 6.65 -6.02 9.87
CA LYS A 172 5.93 -6.18 8.60
C LYS A 172 4.44 -5.84 8.74
N GLY A 173 3.82 -6.35 9.79
CA GLY A 173 2.42 -6.16 10.15
C GLY A 173 2.29 -5.76 11.62
N VAL A 174 1.06 -5.76 12.11
CA VAL A 174 0.76 -5.48 13.53
C VAL A 174 1.33 -6.59 14.40
N ASP A 175 1.92 -6.21 15.53
CA ASP A 175 2.54 -7.11 16.52
C ASP A 175 3.65 -8.03 15.97
N GLU A 176 4.16 -7.75 14.76
CA GLU A 176 5.31 -8.45 14.22
C GLU A 176 6.62 -7.79 14.70
N PHE A 177 7.63 -8.61 14.99
CA PHE A 177 8.95 -8.11 15.37
C PHE A 177 9.58 -7.25 14.27
N PRO A 178 10.32 -6.19 14.63
CA PRO A 178 10.95 -5.33 13.66
C PRO A 178 12.16 -5.99 13.02
N ASP A 179 12.37 -5.69 11.74
CA ASP A 179 13.58 -6.07 11.02
C ASP A 179 14.14 -4.90 10.21
N VAL A 180 15.37 -5.04 9.71
CA VAL A 180 16.07 -3.98 8.99
C VAL A 180 15.32 -3.53 7.73
N LEU A 181 14.67 -4.46 7.02
CA LEU A 181 13.99 -4.17 5.76
C LEU A 181 12.73 -3.34 6.00
N HIS A 182 11.85 -3.80 6.89
CA HIS A 182 10.61 -3.08 7.21
C HIS A 182 10.93 -1.78 7.94
N SER A 183 11.94 -1.78 8.82
CA SER A 183 12.36 -0.57 9.51
C SER A 183 12.84 0.51 8.54
N TYR A 184 13.70 0.13 7.58
CA TYR A 184 14.21 1.06 6.59
C TYR A 184 13.12 1.57 5.66
N LEU A 185 12.29 0.67 5.13
CA LEU A 185 11.25 1.04 4.16
C LEU A 185 10.09 1.79 4.81
N GLY A 186 9.74 1.50 6.07
CA GLY A 186 8.80 2.30 6.84
C GLY A 186 9.31 3.73 7.01
N LEU A 187 10.56 3.89 7.43
CA LEU A 187 11.20 5.20 7.56
C LEU A 187 11.31 5.94 6.22
N ALA A 188 11.65 5.23 5.15
CA ALA A 188 11.72 5.80 3.81
C ALA A 188 10.35 6.26 3.31
N SER A 189 9.27 5.54 3.60
CA SER A 189 7.90 5.97 3.29
C SER A 189 7.53 7.27 4.03
N LEU A 190 7.85 7.35 5.32
CA LEU A 190 7.64 8.55 6.14
C LEU A 190 8.42 9.75 5.59
N GLY A 191 9.71 9.57 5.29
CA GLY A 191 10.55 10.62 4.72
C GLY A 191 10.11 11.06 3.32
N LEU A 192 9.57 10.13 2.52
CA LEU A 192 8.99 10.44 1.21
C LEU A 192 7.71 11.29 1.33
N LEU A 193 6.92 11.06 2.37
CA LEU A 193 5.68 11.80 2.65
C LEU A 193 5.89 13.04 3.53
N GLY A 194 7.14 13.40 3.85
CA GLY A 194 7.48 14.63 4.56
C GLY A 194 7.28 14.58 6.07
N GLU A 195 7.44 13.40 6.69
CA GLU A 195 7.36 13.26 8.14
C GLU A 195 8.38 14.16 8.87
N PRO A 196 7.94 14.96 9.85
CA PRO A 196 8.83 15.83 10.62
C PRO A 196 9.99 15.07 11.27
N GLY A 197 11.21 15.59 11.10
CA GLY A 197 12.42 15.01 11.69
C GLY A 197 13.06 13.89 10.86
N ILE A 198 12.48 13.54 9.71
CA ILE A 198 13.07 12.58 8.76
C ILE A 198 13.53 13.35 7.51
N ASP A 199 14.76 13.08 7.06
CA ASP A 199 15.28 13.66 5.82
C ASP A 199 14.41 13.26 4.62
N PRO A 200 14.14 14.18 3.67
CA PRO A 200 13.44 13.83 2.44
C PRO A 200 14.13 12.70 1.68
N ILE A 201 13.33 11.84 1.05
CA ILE A 201 13.81 10.69 0.28
C ILE A 201 13.78 11.00 -1.22
N ASP A 202 14.85 10.60 -1.94
CA ASP A 202 14.81 10.44 -3.39
C ASP A 202 14.13 9.10 -3.73
N PRO A 203 12.98 9.13 -4.42
CA PRO A 203 12.18 7.94 -4.66
C PRO A 203 12.76 7.00 -5.71
N VAL A 204 13.78 7.40 -6.47
CA VAL A 204 14.41 6.55 -7.50
C VAL A 204 15.54 5.75 -6.87
N LEU A 205 16.37 6.41 -6.07
CA LEU A 205 17.52 5.81 -5.37
C LEU A 205 17.12 5.05 -4.10
N CYS A 206 15.90 5.24 -3.58
CA CYS A 206 15.51 4.76 -2.25
C CYS A 206 16.56 5.17 -1.21
N ALA A 207 16.89 6.47 -1.17
CA ALA A 207 17.91 7.02 -0.28
C ALA A 207 17.58 8.48 0.05
N SER A 208 18.23 9.06 1.07
CA SER A 208 18.03 10.47 1.39
C SER A 208 18.39 11.39 0.22
N GLN A 209 17.69 12.50 0.06
CA GLN A 209 18.06 13.53 -0.90
C GLN A 209 19.48 14.06 -0.66
N ARG A 210 19.93 14.08 0.60
CA ARG A 210 21.33 14.36 0.95
C ARG A 210 22.31 13.40 0.28
N THR A 211 22.01 12.09 0.27
CA THR A 211 22.81 11.07 -0.43
C THR A 211 22.85 11.37 -1.92
N ARG A 212 21.71 11.70 -2.53
CA ARG A 212 21.64 12.08 -3.94
C ARG A 212 22.49 13.31 -4.26
N GLN A 213 22.33 14.37 -3.49
CA GLN A 213 23.11 15.61 -3.65
C GLN A 213 24.61 15.34 -3.51
N HIS A 214 25.00 14.46 -2.58
CA HIS A 214 26.38 14.03 -2.47
C HIS A 214 26.86 13.30 -3.72
N LEU A 215 26.11 12.33 -4.23
CA LEU A 215 26.45 11.63 -5.48
C LEU A 215 26.60 12.62 -6.65
N GLU A 216 25.66 13.55 -6.79
CA GLU A 216 25.69 14.60 -7.82
C GLU A 216 26.87 15.57 -7.66
N SER A 217 27.47 15.67 -6.47
CA SER A 217 28.68 16.48 -6.25
C SER A 217 29.96 15.81 -6.76
N LEU A 218 29.96 14.48 -6.95
CA LEU A 218 31.13 13.72 -7.36
C LEU A 218 31.43 13.91 -8.85
N SER A 219 32.71 14.13 -9.18
CA SER A 219 33.15 14.42 -10.56
C SER A 219 32.80 13.32 -11.55
N TRP A 220 32.92 12.05 -11.14
CA TRP A 220 32.62 10.89 -11.97
C TRP A 220 31.12 10.74 -12.25
N TRP A 221 30.24 11.24 -11.37
CA TRP A 221 28.79 11.20 -11.58
C TRP A 221 28.35 12.19 -12.67
N LYS A 222 29.03 13.34 -12.78
CA LYS A 222 28.75 14.36 -13.81
C LYS A 222 29.28 14.01 -15.20
N GLY A 223 29.80 12.79 -15.41
CA GLY A 223 30.42 12.40 -16.68
C GLY A 223 31.70 13.18 -17.01
N SER A 224 32.27 13.91 -16.04
CA SER A 224 33.54 14.61 -16.19
C SER A 224 34.68 13.63 -15.93
N THR A 225 34.89 12.69 -16.84
CA THR A 225 36.17 11.98 -16.93
C THR A 225 37.19 12.95 -17.51
N SER A 226 37.94 13.61 -16.64
CA SER A 226 39.22 14.21 -17.02
C SER A 226 40.15 13.07 -17.45
N VAL A 227 40.27 12.86 -18.76
CA VAL A 227 41.39 12.13 -19.37
C VAL A 227 42.33 13.15 -19.95
#